data_AF-A0A7V5IEK3-F1
#
_entry.id   AF-A0A7V5IEK3-F1
#
_cell.length_a   1.000
_cell.length_b   1.000
_cell.length_c   1.000
_cell.angle_alpha   90.00
_cell.angle_beta   90.00
_cell.angle_gamma   90.00
#
_symmetry.space_group_name_H-M   'P 1'
#
loop_
_entity.id
_entity.type
_entity.pdbx_description
1 polymer ?
#
loop_
_entity_poly.entity_id
_entity_poly.type
_entity_poly.pdbx_seq_one_letter_code
_entity_poly.pdbx_strand_id
1 'polypeptide(L)'
;MSVLSPIPADSPEIREELLLKLKWLMFSRVIIITFLLGATILINFKEKSAYFQPYLFSLYGIIISTYLVTLIYLFLLSRVKNLIVFSYLQIFFDLAYVTAIIYVTGGIESIFSFLYILSIINASILLYRRGGLIIASFSSFFYAALIGFEYYSIIPFSFGQTFPKVVYSPSQILYNISINITGFYATALLTSFLAEQLRKSKNELKE
;
A
#
# COMPACT_ATOMS: atom_id res chain seq x y z
N MET A 1 -18.88 41.44 -15.22
CA MET A 1 -17.56 40.78 -15.10
C MET A 1 -17.50 40.18 -13.69
N SER A 2 -18.11 39.01 -13.48
CA SER A 2 -18.14 38.36 -12.17
C SER A 2 -16.81 37.66 -11.94
N VAL A 3 -15.95 38.27 -11.13
CA VAL A 3 -14.76 37.62 -10.60
C VAL A 3 -15.24 36.50 -9.69
N LEU A 4 -15.31 35.28 -10.22
CA LEU A 4 -15.61 34.07 -9.46
C LEU A 4 -14.50 33.91 -8.42
N SER A 5 -14.89 34.04 -7.16
CA SER A 5 -14.03 33.79 -6.00
C SER A 5 -13.44 32.37 -6.07
N PRO A 6 -12.15 32.18 -5.73
CA PRO A 6 -11.56 30.84 -5.70
C PRO A 6 -12.36 29.96 -4.74
N ILE A 7 -12.83 28.81 -5.24
CA ILE A 7 -13.60 27.84 -4.47
C ILE A 7 -12.81 27.49 -3.20
N PRO A 8 -13.35 27.72 -1.99
CA PRO A 8 -12.65 27.40 -0.76
C PRO A 8 -12.32 25.91 -0.73
N ALA A 9 -11.13 25.56 -0.24
CA ALA A 9 -10.60 24.19 -0.20
C ALA A 9 -11.47 23.18 0.61
N ASP A 10 -12.57 23.65 1.21
CA ASP A 10 -13.50 22.89 2.04
C ASP A 10 -14.95 22.93 1.48
N SER A 11 -15.13 23.22 0.18
CA SER A 11 -16.44 23.18 -0.44
C SER A 11 -17.04 21.75 -0.41
N PRO A 12 -18.36 21.61 -0.23
CA PRO A 12 -19.01 20.30 -0.12
C PRO A 12 -18.73 19.39 -1.32
N GLU A 13 -18.60 19.94 -2.53
CA GLU A 13 -18.27 19.19 -3.75
C GLU A 13 -16.86 18.55 -3.71
N ILE A 14 -15.84 19.29 -3.25
CA ILE A 14 -14.46 18.77 -3.12
C ILE A 14 -14.44 17.64 -2.08
N ARG A 15 -15.20 17.81 -1.00
CA ARG A 15 -15.32 16.82 0.06
C ARG A 15 -15.98 15.53 -0.44
N GLU A 16 -17.07 15.63 -1.20
CA GLU A 16 -17.72 14.46 -1.79
C GLU A 16 -16.83 13.72 -2.79
N GLU A 17 -16.09 14.44 -3.63
CA GLU A 17 -15.12 13.83 -4.56
C GLU A 17 -14.03 13.05 -3.80
N LEU A 18 -13.49 13.63 -2.71
CA LEU A 18 -12.49 12.95 -1.87
C LEU A 18 -13.07 11.72 -1.17
N LEU A 19 -14.31 11.79 -0.68
CA LEU A 19 -14.99 10.65 -0.07
C LEU A 19 -15.18 9.50 -1.06
N LEU A 20 -15.58 9.80 -2.30
CA LEU A 20 -15.74 8.79 -3.35
C LEU A 20 -14.39 8.14 -3.68
N LYS A 21 -13.33 8.93 -3.83
CA LYS A 21 -11.96 8.42 -4.05
C LYS A 21 -11.49 7.53 -2.90
N LEU A 22 -11.72 7.94 -1.65
CA LEU A 22 -11.38 7.15 -0.46
C LEU A 22 -12.14 5.82 -0.39
N LYS A 23 -13.45 5.84 -0.65
CA LYS A 23 -14.26 4.61 -0.67
C LYS A 23 -13.81 3.66 -1.77
N TRP A 24 -13.53 4.18 -2.96
CA TRP A 24 -13.03 3.38 -4.07
C TRP A 24 -11.67 2.75 -3.77
N LEU A 25 -10.78 3.51 -3.12
CA LEU A 25 -9.47 3.04 -2.64
C LEU A 25 -9.62 1.91 -1.62
N MET A 26 -10.49 2.10 -0.61
CA MET A 26 -10.76 1.06 0.38
C MET A 26 -11.29 -0.21 -0.27
N PHE A 27 -12.22 -0.08 -1.22
CA PHE A 27 -12.82 -1.21 -1.93
C PHE A 27 -11.81 -1.95 -2.82
N SER A 28 -11.04 -1.23 -3.64
CA SER A 28 -10.05 -1.83 -4.52
C SER A 28 -8.96 -2.56 -3.74
N ARG A 29 -8.52 -1.98 -2.62
CA ARG A 29 -7.55 -2.59 -1.71
C ARG A 29 -8.04 -3.95 -1.19
N VAL A 30 -9.28 -4.01 -0.71
CA VAL A 30 -9.87 -5.26 -0.21
C VAL A 30 -9.91 -6.31 -1.31
N ILE A 31 -10.35 -5.95 -2.52
CA ILE A 31 -10.39 -6.88 -3.66
C ILE A 31 -9.01 -7.41 -3.98
N ILE A 32 -8.02 -6.51 -4.13
CA ILE A 32 -6.66 -6.89 -4.51
C ILE A 32 -6.03 -7.81 -3.47
N ILE A 33 -6.11 -7.46 -2.19
CA ILE A 33 -5.54 -8.29 -1.11
C ILE A 33 -6.25 -9.64 -1.02
N THR A 34 -7.58 -9.66 -1.12
CA THR A 34 -8.37 -10.91 -1.11
C THR A 34 -8.00 -11.80 -2.28
N PHE A 35 -7.89 -11.23 -3.48
CA PHE A 35 -7.54 -11.96 -4.69
C PHE A 35 -6.14 -12.54 -4.60
N LEU A 36 -5.16 -11.71 -4.22
CA LEU A 36 -3.77 -12.09 -4.13
C LEU A 36 -3.53 -13.16 -3.06
N LEU A 37 -3.97 -12.92 -1.84
CA LEU A 37 -3.78 -13.87 -0.74
C LEU A 37 -4.67 -15.12 -0.92
N GLY A 38 -5.87 -14.95 -1.46
CA GLY A 38 -6.75 -16.05 -1.82
C GLY A 38 -6.13 -16.96 -2.89
N ALA A 39 -5.50 -16.39 -3.92
CA ALA A 39 -4.77 -17.15 -4.92
C ALA A 39 -3.60 -17.92 -4.30
N THR A 40 -2.83 -17.29 -3.41
CA THR A 40 -1.76 -17.97 -2.66
C THR A 40 -2.29 -19.17 -1.87
N ILE A 41 -3.40 -19.00 -1.14
CA ILE A 41 -4.03 -20.08 -0.39
C ILE A 41 -4.48 -21.22 -1.32
N LEU A 42 -5.12 -20.90 -2.45
CA LEU A 42 -5.61 -21.90 -3.40
C LEU A 42 -4.48 -22.72 -4.05
N ILE A 43 -3.36 -22.07 -4.40
CA ILE A 43 -2.19 -22.74 -4.96
C ILE A 43 -1.60 -23.72 -3.92
N ASN A 44 -1.40 -23.25 -2.68
CA ASN A 44 -0.85 -24.07 -1.60
C ASN A 44 -1.78 -25.22 -1.20
N PHE A 45 -3.11 -25.03 -1.27
CA PHE A 45 -4.08 -26.09 -0.96
C PHE A 45 -4.01 -27.26 -1.95
N LYS A 46 -3.66 -27.00 -3.22
CA LYS A 46 -3.52 -28.05 -4.25
C LYS A 46 -2.24 -28.88 -4.09
N GLU A 47 -1.19 -28.33 -3.49
CA GLU A 47 0.11 -29.03 -3.33
C GLU A 47 0.15 -30.04 -2.17
N LYS A 48 -0.92 -30.22 -1.38
CA LYS A 48 -1.07 -31.27 -0.34
C LYS A 48 0.11 -31.37 0.66
N SER A 49 0.93 -30.35 0.81
CA SER A 49 2.01 -30.33 1.80
C SER A 49 1.43 -29.99 3.18
N ALA A 50 1.24 -31.00 4.02
CA ALA A 50 0.73 -30.90 5.39
C ALA A 50 1.61 -30.10 6.37
N TYR A 51 2.61 -29.35 5.88
CA TYR A 51 3.63 -28.65 6.66
C TYR A 51 3.36 -27.15 6.88
N PHE A 52 2.22 -26.60 6.44
CA PHE A 52 1.96 -25.15 6.38
C PHE A 52 0.84 -24.60 7.30
N GLN A 53 0.45 -25.32 8.35
CA GLN A 53 -0.64 -24.86 9.26
C GLN A 53 -0.39 -23.45 9.86
N PRO A 54 0.82 -23.06 10.33
CA PRO A 54 1.06 -21.73 10.90
C PRO A 54 1.04 -20.59 9.86
N TYR A 55 1.53 -20.88 8.65
CA TYR A 55 1.56 -19.92 7.53
C TYR A 55 0.14 -19.60 7.06
N LEU A 56 -0.69 -20.63 6.84
CA LEU A 56 -2.08 -20.45 6.44
C LEU A 56 -2.87 -19.68 7.51
N PHE A 57 -2.67 -19.98 8.79
CA PHE A 57 -3.31 -19.24 9.88
C PHE A 57 -2.93 -17.75 9.86
N SER A 58 -1.66 -17.45 9.59
CA SER A 58 -1.17 -16.06 9.46
C SER A 58 -1.79 -15.36 8.25
N LEU A 59 -1.92 -16.03 7.10
CA LEU A 59 -2.59 -15.49 5.92
C LEU A 59 -4.08 -15.23 6.14
N TYR A 60 -4.79 -16.16 6.78
CA TYR A 60 -6.20 -15.96 7.15
C TYR A 60 -6.35 -14.80 8.15
N GLY A 61 -5.46 -14.72 9.14
CA GLY A 61 -5.41 -13.63 10.11
C GLY A 61 -5.22 -12.27 9.43
N ILE A 62 -4.32 -12.19 8.45
CA ILE A 62 -4.17 -11.02 7.59
C ILE A 62 -5.51 -10.75 6.89
N ILE A 63 -6.05 -11.63 6.06
CA ILE A 63 -7.31 -11.39 5.33
C ILE A 63 -8.43 -10.86 6.25
N ILE A 64 -8.65 -11.50 7.40
CA ILE A 64 -9.64 -11.07 8.40
C ILE A 64 -9.33 -9.66 8.92
N SER A 65 -8.08 -9.39 9.28
CA SER A 65 -7.66 -8.07 9.76
C SER A 65 -7.80 -6.99 8.68
N THR A 66 -7.60 -7.31 7.38
CA THR A 66 -7.88 -6.39 6.27
C THR A 66 -9.33 -5.92 6.30
N TYR A 67 -10.28 -6.87 6.44
CA TYR A 67 -11.70 -6.56 6.48
C TYR A 67 -12.05 -5.74 7.73
N LEU A 68 -11.51 -6.11 8.90
CA LEU A 68 -11.74 -5.37 10.15
C LEU A 68 -11.22 -3.94 10.07
N VAL A 69 -9.98 -3.74 9.60
CA VAL A 69 -9.38 -2.42 9.42
C VAL A 69 -10.19 -1.59 8.44
N THR A 70 -10.67 -2.20 7.35
CA THR A 70 -11.52 -1.50 6.36
C THR A 70 -12.86 -1.06 6.98
N LEU A 71 -13.49 -1.92 7.78
CA LEU A 71 -14.72 -1.56 8.50
C LEU A 71 -14.49 -0.41 9.49
N ILE A 72 -13.37 -0.45 10.22
CA ILE A 72 -12.97 0.64 11.14
C ILE A 72 -12.81 1.94 10.35
N TYR A 73 -12.15 1.92 9.19
CA TYR A 73 -12.01 3.11 8.36
C TYR A 73 -13.33 3.63 7.82
N LEU A 74 -14.23 2.76 7.36
CA LEU A 74 -15.56 3.17 6.91
C LEU A 74 -16.37 3.83 8.03
N PHE A 75 -16.28 3.29 9.25
CA PHE A 75 -16.94 3.88 10.42
C PHE A 75 -16.35 5.25 10.78
N LEU A 76 -15.01 5.35 10.83
CA LEU A 76 -14.31 6.60 11.12
C LEU A 76 -14.53 7.66 10.05
N LEU A 77 -14.66 7.28 8.78
CA LEU A 77 -14.86 8.19 7.65
C LEU A 77 -16.07 9.12 7.86
N SER A 78 -17.13 8.61 8.50
CA SER A 78 -18.33 9.39 8.82
C SER A 78 -18.12 10.44 9.91
N ARG A 79 -17.07 10.31 10.73
CA ARG A 79 -16.80 11.15 11.91
C ARG A 79 -15.64 12.12 11.73
N VAL A 80 -14.84 11.98 10.67
CA VAL A 80 -13.64 12.80 10.47
C VAL A 80 -13.98 14.08 9.70
N LYS A 81 -13.52 15.20 10.26
CA LYS A 81 -13.66 16.54 9.63
C LYS A 81 -12.59 16.77 8.56
N ASN A 82 -11.34 16.37 8.82
CA ASN A 82 -10.22 16.57 7.89
C ASN A 82 -9.89 15.28 7.12
N LEU A 83 -10.42 15.16 5.91
CA LEU A 83 -10.21 13.99 5.04
C LEU A 83 -8.76 13.83 4.56
N ILE A 84 -8.00 14.92 4.47
CA ILE A 84 -6.60 14.89 4.04
C ILE A 84 -5.73 14.20 5.10
N VAL A 85 -5.86 14.60 6.37
CA VAL A 85 -5.13 13.96 7.47
C VAL A 85 -5.53 12.49 7.62
N PHE A 86 -6.83 12.19 7.49
CA PHE A 86 -7.31 10.82 7.47
C PHE A 86 -6.66 9.99 6.36
N SER A 87 -6.53 10.57 5.16
CA SER A 87 -5.88 9.91 4.03
C SER A 87 -4.42 9.55 4.33
N TYR A 88 -3.64 10.47 4.91
CA TYR A 88 -2.25 10.18 5.31
C TYR A 88 -2.18 9.06 6.34
N LEU A 89 -3.01 9.11 7.39
CA LEU A 89 -3.03 8.06 8.42
C LEU A 89 -3.42 6.72 7.83
N GLN A 90 -4.48 6.68 7.03
CA GLN A 90 -4.97 5.47 6.39
C GLN A 90 -3.89 4.82 5.51
N ILE A 91 -3.19 5.61 4.70
CA ILE A 91 -2.12 5.11 3.82
C ILE A 91 -0.91 4.68 4.66
N PHE A 92 -0.54 5.41 5.72
CA PHE A 92 0.55 4.99 6.60
C PHE A 92 0.29 3.63 7.25
N PHE A 93 -0.91 3.40 7.78
CA PHE A 93 -1.30 2.08 8.30
C PHE A 93 -1.39 1.03 7.20
N ASP A 94 -1.72 1.42 5.96
CA ASP A 94 -1.63 0.52 4.81
C ASP A 94 -0.19 0.07 4.56
N LEU A 95 0.80 0.96 4.66
CA LEU A 95 2.20 0.58 4.52
C LEU A 95 2.65 -0.44 5.57
N ALA A 96 2.29 -0.22 6.84
CA ALA A 96 2.58 -1.18 7.90
C ALA A 96 1.92 -2.54 7.62
N TYR A 97 0.72 -2.52 7.05
CA TYR A 97 -0.01 -3.71 6.68
C TYR A 97 0.62 -4.47 5.51
N VAL A 98 1.02 -3.75 4.46
CA VAL A 98 1.77 -4.29 3.32
C VAL A 98 3.09 -4.89 3.80
N THR A 99 3.78 -4.25 4.74
CA THR A 99 5.00 -4.77 5.37
C THR A 99 4.74 -6.12 6.04
N ALA A 100 3.64 -6.23 6.80
CA ALA A 100 3.27 -7.48 7.46
C ALA A 100 2.93 -8.59 6.44
N ILE A 101 2.27 -8.26 5.33
CA ILE A 101 2.03 -9.20 4.23
C ILE A 101 3.35 -9.71 3.67
N ILE A 102 4.26 -8.81 3.30
CA ILE A 102 5.57 -9.15 2.74
C ILE A 102 6.34 -10.06 3.71
N TYR A 103 6.36 -9.70 4.99
CA TYR A 103 6.98 -10.51 6.03
C TYR A 103 6.36 -11.91 6.11
N VAL A 104 5.04 -12.05 6.22
CA VAL A 104 4.41 -13.38 6.35
C VAL A 104 4.61 -14.23 5.10
N THR A 105 4.63 -13.61 3.91
CA THR A 105 4.69 -14.27 2.60
C THR A 105 6.10 -14.64 2.12
N GLY A 106 7.13 -14.44 2.95
CA GLY A 106 8.51 -14.86 2.63
C GLY A 106 9.55 -13.75 2.63
N GLY A 107 9.21 -12.55 3.13
CA GLY A 107 10.17 -11.48 3.39
C GLY A 107 10.88 -11.03 2.11
N ILE A 108 12.20 -11.16 2.08
CA ILE A 108 13.04 -10.79 0.93
C ILE A 108 12.68 -11.48 -0.39
N GLU A 109 12.13 -12.70 -0.34
CA GLU A 109 11.69 -13.46 -1.52
C GLU A 109 10.26 -13.11 -1.95
N SER A 110 9.57 -12.27 -1.18
CA SER A 110 8.16 -11.99 -1.39
C SER A 110 7.94 -11.15 -2.65
N ILE A 111 7.17 -11.73 -3.58
CA ILE A 111 6.67 -11.02 -4.75
C ILE A 111 5.75 -9.85 -4.36
N PHE A 112 5.17 -9.84 -3.16
CA PHE A 112 4.19 -8.85 -2.72
C PHE A 112 4.77 -7.46 -2.44
N SER A 113 6.08 -7.26 -2.62
CA SER A 113 6.74 -5.95 -2.55
C SER A 113 6.10 -4.91 -3.49
N PHE A 114 5.48 -5.34 -4.59
CA PHE A 114 4.73 -4.42 -5.48
C PHE A 114 3.49 -3.78 -4.81
N LEU A 115 2.97 -4.32 -3.70
CA LEU A 115 1.83 -3.72 -3.00
C LEU A 115 2.13 -2.30 -2.49
N TYR A 116 3.42 -1.98 -2.24
CA TYR A 116 3.85 -0.61 -1.95
C TYR A 116 3.59 0.34 -3.12
N ILE A 117 3.76 -0.12 -4.36
CA ILE A 117 3.48 0.66 -5.58
C ILE A 117 2.01 1.06 -5.60
N LEU A 118 1.09 0.15 -5.24
CA LEU A 118 -0.34 0.47 -5.16
C LEU A 118 -0.64 1.54 -4.11
N SER A 119 -0.01 1.44 -2.94
CA SER A 119 -0.14 2.46 -1.88
C SER A 119 0.36 3.83 -2.33
N ILE A 120 1.47 3.85 -3.09
CA ILE A 120 2.05 5.07 -3.66
C ILE A 120 1.14 5.66 -4.72
N ILE A 121 0.59 4.85 -5.64
CA ILE A 121 -0.37 5.30 -6.65
C ILE A 121 -1.58 5.96 -5.98
N ASN A 122 -2.11 5.30 -4.95
CA ASN A 122 -3.24 5.82 -4.18
C ASN A 122 -2.91 7.17 -3.52
N ALA A 123 -1.74 7.30 -2.92
CA ALA A 123 -1.27 8.56 -2.36
C ALA A 123 -1.11 9.65 -3.42
N SER A 124 -0.53 9.32 -4.58
CA SER A 124 -0.39 10.25 -5.70
C SER A 124 -1.73 10.73 -6.24
N ILE A 125 -2.75 9.86 -6.32
CA ILE A 125 -4.09 10.22 -6.80
C ILE A 125 -4.82 11.12 -5.80
N LEU A 126 -4.67 10.83 -4.51
CA LEU A 126 -5.46 11.46 -3.46
C LEU A 126 -4.81 12.75 -2.91
N LEU A 127 -3.48 12.77 -2.87
CA LEU A 127 -2.67 13.80 -2.21
C LEU A 127 -1.63 14.42 -3.18
N TYR A 128 -1.73 14.10 -4.47
CA TYR A 128 -0.85 14.61 -5.54
C TYR A 128 0.63 14.32 -5.26
N ARG A 129 1.52 15.12 -5.86
CA ARG A 129 2.97 14.94 -5.79
C ARG A 129 3.54 14.89 -4.38
N ARG A 130 3.01 15.71 -3.46
CA ARG A 130 3.50 15.72 -2.07
C ARG A 130 3.18 14.39 -1.37
N GLY A 131 1.94 13.92 -1.47
CA GLY A 131 1.58 12.65 -0.83
C GLY A 131 2.26 11.45 -1.48
N GLY A 132 2.34 11.39 -2.81
CA GLY A 132 3.03 10.31 -3.52
C GLY A 132 4.50 10.16 -3.08
N LEU A 133 5.24 11.27 -2.99
CA LEU A 133 6.64 11.26 -2.57
C LEU A 133 6.83 10.93 -1.09
N ILE A 134 5.96 11.45 -0.21
CA ILE A 134 5.99 11.13 1.22
C ILE A 134 5.78 9.62 1.42
N ILE A 135 4.76 9.07 0.78
CA ILE A 135 4.43 7.64 0.90
C ILE A 135 5.50 6.78 0.25
N ALA A 136 6.11 7.17 -0.86
CA ALA A 136 7.27 6.45 -1.41
C ALA A 136 8.46 6.43 -0.46
N SER A 137 8.70 7.52 0.28
CA SER A 137 9.76 7.60 1.28
C SER A 137 9.49 6.65 2.46
N PHE A 138 8.24 6.62 2.95
CA PHE A 138 7.85 5.65 3.98
C PHE A 138 7.90 4.21 3.47
N SER A 139 7.41 3.91 2.27
CA SER A 139 7.51 2.57 1.65
C SER A 139 8.97 2.11 1.58
N SER A 140 9.86 3.00 1.15
CA SER A 140 11.31 2.74 1.09
C SER A 140 11.88 2.41 2.47
N PHE A 141 11.52 3.20 3.49
CA PHE A 141 11.94 2.97 4.87
C PHE A 141 11.42 1.64 5.41
N PHE A 142 10.13 1.36 5.30
CA PHE A 142 9.52 0.13 5.81
C PHE A 142 10.07 -1.10 5.09
N TYR A 143 10.24 -1.03 3.77
CA TYR A 143 10.83 -2.13 2.99
C TYR A 143 12.29 -2.38 3.41
N ALA A 144 13.13 -1.34 3.43
CA ALA A 144 14.53 -1.48 3.84
C ALA A 144 14.67 -1.95 5.29
N ALA A 145 13.83 -1.47 6.20
CA ALA A 145 13.81 -1.89 7.59
C ALA A 145 13.41 -3.37 7.74
N LEU A 146 12.37 -3.81 7.03
CA LEU A 146 11.95 -5.21 7.03
C LEU A 146 13.09 -6.13 6.58
N ILE A 147 13.68 -5.84 5.43
CA ILE A 147 14.77 -6.65 4.88
C ILE A 147 16.02 -6.59 5.78
N GLY A 148 16.33 -5.41 6.35
CA GLY A 148 17.43 -5.25 7.28
C GLY A 148 17.24 -6.07 8.56
N PHE A 149 16.06 -6.02 9.17
CA PHE A 149 15.76 -6.79 10.38
C PHE A 149 15.78 -8.30 10.13
N GLU A 150 15.30 -8.74 8.97
CA GLU A 150 15.39 -10.14 8.55
C GLU A 150 16.84 -10.58 8.34
N TYR A 151 17.66 -9.75 7.68
CA TYR A 151 19.08 -10.02 7.45
C TYR A 151 19.88 -10.15 8.76
N TYR A 152 19.67 -9.24 9.71
CA TYR A 152 20.33 -9.27 11.02
C TYR A 152 19.70 -10.29 11.99
N SER A 153 18.71 -11.08 11.55
CA SER A 153 17.99 -12.07 12.39
C SER A 153 17.39 -11.46 13.67
N ILE A 154 17.02 -10.18 13.64
CA ILE A 154 16.35 -9.47 14.74
C ILE A 154 14.90 -9.95 14.87
N ILE A 155 14.27 -10.24 13.72
CA ILE A 155 12.95 -10.87 13.64
C ILE A 155 13.11 -12.33 13.22
N PRO A 156 12.21 -13.23 13.64
CA PRO A 156 12.21 -14.62 13.19
C PRO A 156 12.16 -14.70 11.66
N PHE A 157 12.71 -15.78 11.09
CA PHE A 157 12.58 -16.04 9.66
C PHE A 157 11.10 -16.11 9.26
N SER A 158 10.80 -15.49 8.13
CA SER A 158 9.45 -15.43 7.58
C SER A 158 8.94 -16.82 7.20
N PHE A 159 7.66 -17.08 7.47
CA PHE A 159 7.02 -18.40 7.31
C PHE A 159 6.98 -18.93 5.87
N GLY A 160 7.24 -18.07 4.87
CA GLY A 160 7.15 -18.39 3.44
C GLY A 160 8.48 -18.70 2.74
N GLN A 161 9.62 -18.69 3.43
CA GLN A 161 10.91 -19.00 2.77
C GLN A 161 11.03 -20.48 2.42
N THR A 162 11.48 -20.76 1.19
CA THR A 162 11.85 -22.11 0.76
C THR A 162 13.13 -22.57 1.44
N PHE A 163 13.08 -23.71 2.15
CA PHE A 163 14.29 -24.43 2.52
C PHE A 163 14.91 -25.05 1.26
N PRO A 164 16.24 -24.93 1.02
CA PRO A 164 17.28 -24.52 1.96
C PRO A 164 17.54 -23.00 1.98
N LYS A 165 17.99 -22.51 3.14
CA LYS A 165 18.34 -21.12 3.44
C LYS A 165 19.14 -20.48 2.31
N VAL A 166 18.52 -19.60 1.53
CA VAL A 166 19.23 -18.77 0.56
C VAL A 166 20.03 -17.72 1.34
N VAL A 167 21.34 -17.91 1.43
CA VAL A 167 22.23 -16.94 2.05
C VAL A 167 22.50 -15.84 1.05
N TYR A 168 21.79 -14.72 1.21
CA TYR A 168 22.02 -13.54 0.38
C TYR A 168 23.33 -12.84 0.75
N SER A 169 24.10 -12.46 -0.27
CA SER A 169 25.23 -11.56 -0.06
C SER A 169 24.72 -10.15 0.28
N PRO A 170 25.49 -9.34 1.05
CA PRO A 170 25.13 -7.94 1.30
C PRO A 170 24.87 -7.14 0.02
N SER A 171 25.61 -7.44 -1.06
CA SER A 171 25.44 -6.78 -2.36
C SER A 171 24.10 -7.11 -3.03
N GLN A 172 23.62 -8.35 -2.93
CA GLN A 172 22.31 -8.75 -3.46
C GLN A 172 21.17 -8.06 -2.71
N ILE A 173 21.29 -7.95 -1.39
CA ILE A 173 20.30 -7.27 -0.55
C ILE A 173 20.24 -5.79 -0.89
N LEU A 174 21.40 -5.13 -0.97
CA LEU A 174 21.48 -3.72 -1.35
C LEU A 174 20.93 -3.48 -2.76
N TYR A 175 21.21 -4.37 -3.70
CA TYR A 175 20.64 -4.30 -5.05
C TYR A 175 19.11 -4.40 -5.03
N ASN A 176 18.56 -5.39 -4.32
CA ASN A 176 17.11 -5.59 -4.19
C ASN A 176 16.41 -4.40 -3.51
N ILE A 177 17.00 -3.83 -2.47
CA ILE A 177 16.49 -2.62 -1.81
C ILE A 177 16.53 -1.45 -2.82
N SER A 178 17.66 -1.26 -3.50
CA SER A 178 17.85 -0.14 -4.41
C SER A 178 16.88 -0.16 -5.60
N ILE A 179 16.64 -1.33 -6.21
CA ILE A 179 15.73 -1.45 -7.36
C ILE A 179 14.28 -1.18 -6.94
N ASN A 180 13.85 -1.68 -5.76
CA ASN A 180 12.51 -1.42 -5.25
C ASN A 180 12.31 0.05 -4.91
N ILE A 181 13.26 0.67 -4.19
CA ILE A 181 13.20 2.11 -3.87
C ILE A 181 13.13 2.94 -5.15
N THR A 182 13.94 2.61 -6.15
CA THR A 182 13.90 3.28 -7.45
C THR A 182 12.52 3.15 -8.11
N GLY A 183 11.95 1.94 -8.11
CA GLY A 183 10.60 1.70 -8.61
C GLY A 183 9.51 2.46 -7.84
N PHE A 184 9.65 2.60 -6.53
CA PHE A 184 8.72 3.36 -5.68
C PHE A 184 8.74 4.85 -6.03
N TYR A 185 9.91 5.47 -6.12
CA TYR A 185 10.02 6.88 -6.49
C TYR A 185 9.63 7.13 -7.95
N ALA A 186 10.01 6.24 -8.88
CA ALA A 186 9.59 6.35 -10.28
C ALA A 186 8.06 6.33 -10.38
N THR A 187 7.41 5.38 -9.69
CA THR A 187 5.95 5.29 -9.60
C THR A 187 5.35 6.55 -9.02
N ALA A 188 5.88 7.05 -7.89
CA ALA A 188 5.39 8.26 -7.24
C ALA A 188 5.42 9.46 -8.20
N LEU A 189 6.53 9.66 -8.89
CA LEU A 189 6.70 10.76 -9.85
C LEU A 189 5.72 10.65 -11.02
N LEU A 190 5.66 9.48 -11.67
CA LEU A 190 4.78 9.27 -12.82
C LEU A 190 3.31 9.43 -12.44
N THR A 191 2.86 8.73 -11.40
CA THR A 191 1.45 8.74 -11.01
C THR A 191 1.00 10.08 -10.44
N SER A 192 1.90 10.80 -9.77
CA SER A 192 1.63 12.17 -9.33
C SER A 192 1.52 13.13 -10.50
N PHE A 193 2.40 13.01 -11.49
CA PHE A 193 2.32 13.80 -12.71
C PHE A 193 1.00 13.55 -13.46
N LEU A 194 0.60 12.28 -13.60
CA LEU A 194 -0.70 11.92 -14.20
C LEU A 194 -1.87 12.49 -13.39
N ALA A 195 -1.85 12.37 -12.06
CA ALA A 195 -2.91 12.89 -11.20
C ALA A 195 -3.03 14.42 -11.28
N GLU A 196 -1.92 15.14 -11.40
CA GLU A 196 -1.90 16.58 -11.58
C GLU A 196 -2.44 17.00 -12.95
N GLN A 197 -2.05 16.31 -14.03
CA GLN A 197 -2.57 16.58 -15.37
C GLN A 197 -4.08 16.34 -15.44
N LEU A 198 -4.57 15.22 -14.90
CA LEU A 198 -6.00 14.92 -14.83
C LEU A 198 -6.78 15.99 -14.08
N ARG A 199 -6.21 16.53 -13.00
CA ARG A 199 -6.82 17.64 -12.25
C ARG A 199 -6.89 18.91 -13.10
N LYS A 200 -5.83 19.26 -13.81
CA LYS A 200 -5.78 20.45 -14.68
C LYS A 200 -6.82 20.36 -15.80
N SER A 201 -6.86 19.25 -16.54
CA SER A 201 -7.84 19.06 -17.61
C SER A 201 -9.29 19.07 -17.09
N LYS A 202 -9.55 18.52 -15.89
CA LYS A 202 -10.88 18.59 -15.27
C LYS A 202 -11.29 20.03 -14.91
N ASN A 203 -10.33 20.88 -14.55
CA ASN A 203 -10.61 22.29 -14.27
C ASN A 203 -10.87 23.08 -15.56
N GLU A 204 -10.10 22.83 -16.62
CA GLU A 204 -10.29 23.46 -17.94
C GLU A 204 -11.64 23.10 -18.59
N LEU A 205 -12.15 21.88 -18.35
CA LEU A 205 -13.48 21.46 -18.83
C LEU A 205 -14.65 22.01 -18.01
N LYS A 206 -14.38 22.58 -16.83
CA LYS A 206 -15.38 23.23 -15.98
C LYS A 206 -15.45 24.74 -16.20
N GLU A 207 -14.48 25.31 -16.92
CA GLU A 207 -14.49 26.69 -17.43
C GLU A 207 -15.20 26.77 -18.79
#